data_AF-A0A090QG44-F1
#
_entry.id   AF-A0A090QG44-F1
#
_cell.length_a   1.000
_cell.length_b   1.000
_cell.length_c   1.000
_cell.angle_alpha   90.00
_cell.angle_beta   90.00
_cell.angle_gamma   90.00
#
_symmetry.space_group_name_H-M   'P 1'
#
loop_
_entity.id
_entity.type
_entity.pdbx_description
1 polymer ?
#
loop_
_entity_poly.entity_id
_entity_poly.type
_entity_poly.pdbx_seq_one_letter_code
_entity_poly.pdbx_strand_id
1 'polypeptide(L)'
;MRKGHPALQEAWNLETYLKYRHIQVMTGGIARWLLHEVLDQQRLTLDYAVNMSNIASAVRLCESSDLILSYPSKCLQEFADNPNIELKPLPLDLSPGGLFLIWNKQLDNDPSHKWLRELIVKQSYE
;
A
#
# COMPACT_ATOMS: atom_id res chain seq x y z
N MET A 1 -7.28 -8.84 -0.86
CA MET A 1 -8.30 -9.52 -0.01
C MET A 1 -8.29 -11.02 -0.33
N ARG A 2 -8.81 -11.93 0.50
CA ARG A 2 -8.88 -13.36 0.10
C ARG A 2 -9.79 -13.61 -1.09
N LYS A 3 -9.56 -14.71 -1.80
CA LYS A 3 -10.55 -15.26 -2.73
C LYS A 3 -11.82 -15.67 -1.98
N GLY A 4 -12.96 -15.40 -2.59
CA GLY A 4 -14.27 -15.61 -1.98
C GLY A 4 -14.60 -14.65 -0.83
N HIS A 5 -13.91 -13.52 -0.71
CA HIS A 5 -14.25 -12.46 0.23
C HIS A 5 -15.66 -11.91 -0.07
N PRO A 6 -16.52 -11.63 0.94
CA PRO A 6 -17.89 -11.15 0.72
C PRO A 6 -17.98 -9.89 -0.16
N ALA A 7 -17.04 -8.96 -0.03
CA ALA A 7 -16.95 -7.76 -0.88
C ALA A 7 -16.87 -8.05 -2.39
N LEU A 8 -16.42 -9.25 -2.80
CA LEU A 8 -16.35 -9.65 -4.21
C LEU A 8 -17.72 -9.98 -4.81
N GLN A 9 -18.75 -10.13 -3.97
CA GLN A 9 -20.15 -10.29 -4.39
C GLN A 9 -20.90 -8.95 -4.46
N GLU A 10 -20.22 -7.84 -4.15
CA GLU A 10 -20.76 -6.48 -4.19
C GLU A 10 -20.11 -5.68 -5.32
N ALA A 11 -20.71 -4.54 -5.67
CA ALA A 11 -20.07 -3.62 -6.61
C ALA A 11 -18.78 -3.06 -5.98
N TRP A 12 -17.65 -3.15 -6.68
CA TRP A 12 -16.38 -2.66 -6.14
C TRP A 12 -16.30 -1.13 -6.23
N ASN A 13 -16.76 -0.45 -5.19
CA ASN A 13 -16.81 1.00 -5.06
C ASN A 13 -16.37 1.45 -3.65
N LEU A 14 -16.33 2.77 -3.42
CA LEU A 14 -15.89 3.34 -2.15
C LEU A 14 -16.78 2.93 -0.96
N GLU A 15 -18.09 2.80 -1.17
CA GLU A 15 -19.02 2.37 -0.11
C GLU A 15 -18.72 0.95 0.35
N THR A 16 -18.59 0.01 -0.60
CA THR A 16 -18.18 -1.38 -0.30
C THR A 16 -16.81 -1.41 0.35
N TYR A 17 -15.85 -0.59 -0.08
CA TYR A 17 -14.53 -0.53 0.54
C TYR A 17 -14.54 -0.07 2.00
N LEU A 18 -15.35 0.93 2.33
CA LEU A 18 -15.48 1.46 3.71
C LEU A 18 -16.26 0.52 4.64
N LYS A 19 -17.13 -0.33 4.08
CA LYS A 19 -17.96 -1.28 4.85
C LYS A 19 -17.15 -2.36 5.57
N TYR A 20 -16.04 -2.80 4.99
CA TYR A 20 -15.20 -3.87 5.54
C TYR A 20 -14.04 -3.31 6.36
N ARG A 21 -13.52 -4.12 7.28
CA ARG A 21 -12.40 -3.74 8.14
C ARG A 21 -11.07 -3.98 7.43
N HIS A 22 -10.06 -3.20 7.79
CA HIS A 22 -8.79 -3.14 7.06
C HIS A 22 -7.61 -3.59 7.92
N ILE A 23 -6.58 -4.09 7.25
CA ILE A 23 -5.23 -4.26 7.81
C ILE A 23 -4.42 -3.02 7.46
N GLN A 24 -3.81 -2.40 8.46
CA GLN A 24 -2.83 -1.35 8.25
C GLN A 24 -1.43 -1.94 8.29
N VAL A 25 -0.62 -1.70 7.26
CA VAL A 25 0.82 -2.00 7.30
C VAL A 25 1.59 -0.72 7.56
N MET A 26 2.29 -0.66 8.69
CA MET A 26 3.12 0.47 9.10
C MET A 26 4.58 0.14 8.83
N THR A 27 5.26 0.98 8.05
CA THR A 27 6.68 0.82 7.73
C THR A 27 7.46 2.02 8.26
N GLY A 28 8.56 1.79 8.98
CA GLY A 28 9.39 2.87 9.52
C GLY A 28 8.68 3.76 10.55
N GLY A 29 7.66 3.26 11.25
CA GLY A 29 6.86 4.04 12.20
C GLY A 29 5.84 4.99 11.55
N ILE A 30 5.74 4.98 10.22
CA ILE A 30 4.78 5.80 9.49
C ILE A 30 3.46 5.02 9.39
N ALA A 31 2.44 5.50 10.10
CA ALA A 31 1.08 4.95 10.05
C ALA A 31 0.23 5.59 8.93
N ARG A 32 0.46 6.88 8.65
CA ARG A 32 -0.34 7.64 7.68
C ARG A 32 0.42 7.79 6.36
N TRP A 33 -0.27 7.57 5.27
CA TRP A 33 0.22 7.71 3.89
C TRP A 33 -0.89 8.30 3.03
N LEU A 34 -0.62 8.57 1.75
CA LEU A 34 -1.51 9.29 0.83
C LEU A 34 -2.99 8.88 0.89
N LEU A 35 -3.29 7.58 1.03
CA LEU A 35 -4.66 7.09 1.22
C LEU A 35 -5.40 7.79 2.36
N HIS A 36 -4.74 7.97 3.50
CA HIS A 36 -5.32 8.61 4.68
C HIS A 36 -5.64 10.08 4.41
N GLU A 37 -4.76 10.78 3.71
CA GLU A 37 -4.95 12.20 3.38
C GLU A 37 -6.16 12.39 2.45
N VAL A 38 -6.31 11.52 1.44
CA VAL A 38 -7.44 11.57 0.50
C VAL A 38 -8.76 11.24 1.20
N LEU A 39 -8.76 10.28 2.12
CA LEU A 39 -9.94 9.95 2.93
C LEU A 39 -10.30 11.10 3.88
N ASP A 40 -9.32 11.70 4.56
CA ASP A 40 -9.55 12.83 5.47
C ASP A 40 -10.17 14.03 4.74
N GLN A 41 -9.70 14.34 3.52
CA GLN A 41 -10.26 15.43 2.70
C GLN A 41 -11.75 15.24 2.41
N GLN A 42 -12.19 13.98 2.35
CA GLN A 42 -13.60 13.60 2.17
C GLN A 42 -14.32 13.33 3.50
N ARG A 43 -13.64 13.53 4.65
CA ARG A 43 -14.13 13.22 6.00
C ARG A 43 -14.52 11.74 6.18
N LEU A 44 -13.82 10.86 5.48
CA LEU A 44 -13.99 9.42 5.54
C LEU A 44 -12.87 8.80 6.37
N THR A 45 -13.15 7.67 6.98
CA THR A 45 -12.17 6.90 7.75
C THR A 45 -12.32 5.42 7.45
N LEU A 46 -11.23 4.66 7.56
CA LEU A 46 -11.25 3.20 7.51
C LEU A 46 -11.28 2.65 8.94
N ASP A 47 -12.10 1.62 9.16
CA ASP A 47 -12.02 0.81 10.38
C ASP A 47 -10.86 -0.19 10.24
N TYR A 48 -9.79 0.04 11.00
CA TYR A 48 -8.64 -0.86 11.04
C TYR A 48 -8.81 -1.90 12.15
N ALA A 49 -8.72 -3.18 11.78
CA ALA A 49 -8.78 -4.28 12.73
C ALA A 49 -7.43 -4.57 13.39
N VAL A 50 -6.34 -4.33 12.67
CA VAL A 50 -4.98 -4.65 13.12
C VAL A 50 -3.94 -3.82 12.40
N ASN A 51 -2.86 -3.49 13.13
CA ASN A 51 -1.67 -2.85 12.60
C ASN A 51 -0.54 -3.87 12.53
N MET A 52 0.12 -3.98 11.39
CA MET A 52 1.21 -4.91 11.14
C MET A 52 2.45 -4.18 10.63
N SER A 53 3.62 -4.74 10.87
CA SER A 53 4.90 -4.18 10.43
C SER A 53 5.42 -4.77 9.11
N ASN A 54 4.75 -5.79 8.57
CA ASN A 54 5.23 -6.56 7.41
C ASN A 54 4.07 -6.91 6.47
N ILE A 55 4.25 -6.60 5.17
CA ILE A 55 3.29 -6.90 4.10
C ILE A 55 3.02 -8.39 3.93
N ALA A 56 4.03 -9.26 3.99
CA ALA A 56 3.87 -10.69 3.79
C ALA A 56 2.99 -11.31 4.89
N SER A 57 3.16 -10.86 6.14
CA SER A 57 2.29 -11.27 7.25
C SER A 57 0.86 -10.75 7.08
N ALA A 58 0.70 -9.52 6.59
CA ALA A 58 -0.62 -8.94 6.31
C ALA A 58 -1.35 -9.69 5.19
N VAL A 59 -0.64 -10.08 4.13
CA VAL A 59 -1.21 -10.91 3.04
C VAL A 59 -1.66 -12.27 3.58
N ARG A 60 -0.83 -12.95 4.40
CA ARG A 60 -1.22 -14.21 5.05
C ARG A 60 -2.45 -14.07 5.94
N LEU A 61 -2.60 -12.94 6.64
CA LEU A 61 -3.81 -12.68 7.43
C LEU A 61 -5.02 -12.46 6.53
N CYS A 62 -4.88 -11.77 5.39
CA CYS A 62 -5.95 -11.65 4.42
C CYS A 62 -6.48 -13.01 3.97
N GLU A 63 -5.60 -14.00 3.73
CA GLU A 63 -5.99 -15.35 3.25
C GLU A 63 -7.03 -16.03 4.16
N SER A 64 -7.00 -15.75 5.46
CA SER A 64 -7.83 -16.41 6.47
C SER A 64 -8.85 -15.49 7.15
N SER A 65 -9.09 -14.29 6.60
CA SER A 65 -10.01 -13.32 7.20
C SER A 65 -10.79 -12.51 6.16
N ASP A 66 -11.84 -11.82 6.62
CA ASP A 66 -12.60 -10.85 5.83
C ASP A 66 -12.03 -9.42 5.99
N LEU A 67 -10.69 -9.33 6.07
CA LEU A 67 -9.98 -8.06 6.13
C LEU A 67 -9.43 -7.66 4.75
N ILE A 68 -9.46 -6.37 4.49
CA ILE A 68 -8.90 -5.77 3.27
C ILE A 68 -7.52 -5.18 3.58
N LEU A 69 -6.54 -5.48 2.72
CA LEU A 69 -5.23 -4.84 2.71
C LEU A 69 -5.15 -3.92 1.51
N SER A 70 -4.72 -2.67 1.74
CA SER A 70 -4.38 -1.71 0.67
C SER A 70 -2.92 -1.33 0.77
N TYR A 71 -2.20 -1.43 -0.35
CA TYR A 71 -0.76 -1.21 -0.41
C TYR A 71 -0.34 -0.84 -1.85
N PRO A 72 0.81 -0.16 -2.06
CA PRO A 72 1.32 0.15 -3.40
C PRO A 72 1.35 -1.05 -4.34
N SER A 73 0.85 -0.87 -5.57
CA SER A 73 0.62 -1.94 -6.54
C SER A 73 1.88 -2.73 -6.88
N LYS A 74 3.03 -2.06 -7.08
CA LYS A 74 4.32 -2.73 -7.34
C LYS A 74 4.68 -3.77 -6.26
N CYS A 75 4.44 -3.46 -4.99
CA CYS A 75 4.72 -4.38 -3.88
C CYS A 75 3.72 -5.54 -3.81
N LEU A 76 2.48 -5.34 -4.28
CA LEU A 76 1.47 -6.41 -4.33
C LEU A 76 1.69 -7.37 -5.51
N GLN A 77 2.49 -7.00 -6.52
CA GLN A 77 2.78 -7.86 -7.67
C GLN A 77 3.50 -9.16 -7.26
N GLU A 78 4.32 -9.13 -6.21
CA GLU A 78 4.97 -10.34 -5.66
C GLU A 78 3.95 -11.39 -5.19
N PHE A 79 2.71 -10.98 -4.93
CA PHE A 79 1.61 -11.85 -4.48
C PHE A 79 0.54 -12.07 -5.56
N ALA A 80 0.75 -11.59 -6.79
CA ALA A 80 -0.25 -11.68 -7.86
C ALA A 80 -0.59 -13.14 -8.21
N ASP A 81 0.39 -14.04 -8.15
CA ASP A 81 0.21 -15.46 -8.43
C ASP A 81 -0.32 -16.26 -7.22
N ASN A 82 -0.55 -15.61 -6.08
CA ASN A 82 -1.08 -16.27 -4.90
C ASN A 82 -2.54 -16.73 -5.16
N PRO A 83 -2.82 -18.05 -5.17
CA PRO A 83 -4.13 -18.56 -5.53
C PRO A 83 -5.21 -18.25 -4.49
N ASN A 84 -4.85 -17.78 -3.29
CA ASN A 84 -5.78 -17.47 -2.20
C ASN A 84 -6.13 -15.99 -2.08
N ILE A 85 -5.52 -15.12 -2.90
CA ILE A 85 -5.72 -13.68 -2.86
C ILE A 85 -6.38 -13.20 -4.15
N GLU A 86 -7.22 -12.17 -4.01
CA GLU A 86 -7.77 -11.38 -5.10
C GLU A 86 -7.25 -9.94 -4.95
N LEU A 87 -6.68 -9.41 -6.04
CA LEU A 87 -6.22 -8.03 -6.15
C LEU A 87 -7.26 -7.21 -6.93
N LYS A 88 -7.60 -6.03 -6.41
CA LYS A 88 -8.49 -5.06 -7.06
C LYS A 88 -7.82 -3.69 -7.06
N PRO A 89 -8.04 -2.86 -8.10
CA PRO A 89 -7.64 -1.46 -8.06
C PRO A 89 -8.34 -0.78 -6.88
N LEU A 90 -7.70 0.22 -6.29
CA LEU A 90 -8.31 0.96 -5.19
C LEU A 90 -9.56 1.70 -5.71
N PRO A 91 -10.73 1.62 -5.03
CA PRO A 91 -11.97 2.21 -5.52
C PRO A 91 -12.10 3.69 -5.14
N LEU A 92 -11.00 4.43 -5.24
CA LEU A 92 -10.93 5.87 -5.10
C LEU A 92 -9.74 6.39 -5.92
N ASP A 93 -9.84 7.63 -6.38
CA ASP A 93 -8.76 8.25 -7.13
C ASP A 93 -7.64 8.69 -6.19
N LEU A 94 -6.47 8.10 -6.38
CA LEU A 94 -5.22 8.56 -5.80
C LEU A 94 -4.34 9.11 -6.91
N SER A 95 -4.10 10.42 -6.90
CA SER A 95 -3.05 11.01 -7.73
C SER A 95 -1.73 10.28 -7.44
N PRO A 96 -1.00 9.80 -8.47
CA PRO A 96 0.24 9.08 -8.25
C PRO A 96 1.21 9.87 -7.37
N GLY A 97 1.61 9.29 -6.24
CA GLY A 97 2.67 9.84 -5.42
C GLY A 97 4.03 9.67 -6.09
N GLY A 98 4.98 10.55 -5.76
CA GLY A 98 6.38 10.40 -6.17
C GLY A 98 7.19 9.58 -5.16
N LEU A 99 8.15 8.80 -5.66
CA LEU A 99 9.24 8.28 -4.82
C LEU A 99 10.33 9.34 -4.76
N PHE A 100 10.64 9.81 -3.56
CA PHE A 100 11.66 10.85 -3.35
C PHE A 100 12.88 10.27 -2.67
N LEU A 101 14.05 10.58 -3.22
CA LEU A 101 15.32 10.43 -2.52
C LEU A 101 15.63 11.76 -1.83
N ILE A 102 15.87 11.72 -0.53
CA ILE A 102 16.15 12.89 0.29
C ILE A 102 17.51 12.67 0.95
N TRP A 103 18.37 13.68 0.90
CA TRP A 103 19.71 13.63 1.50
C TRP A 103 20.14 15.03 1.93
N ASN A 104 21.20 15.10 2.74
CA ASN A 104 21.78 16.37 3.16
C ASN A 104 22.53 17.03 1.98
N LYS A 105 22.31 18.32 1.75
CA LYS A 105 23.01 19.12 0.71
C LYS A 105 24.53 18.94 0.68
N GLN A 106 25.17 18.68 1.83
CA GLN A 106 26.61 18.42 1.92
C GLN A 106 27.06 17.20 1.10
N LEU A 107 26.16 16.26 0.83
CA LEU A 107 26.42 15.04 0.06
C LEU A 107 26.10 15.18 -1.44
N ASP A 108 25.74 16.38 -1.92
CA ASP A 108 25.36 16.59 -3.32
C ASP A 108 26.44 16.13 -4.30
N ASN A 109 27.69 16.50 -4.00
CA ASN A 109 28.86 16.27 -4.84
C ASN A 109 29.73 15.09 -4.35
N ASP A 110 29.30 14.35 -3.33
CA ASP A 110 30.02 13.15 -2.90
C ASP A 110 29.88 12.06 -3.97
N PRO A 111 30.99 11.55 -4.55
CA PRO A 111 30.93 10.60 -5.66
C PRO A 111 30.24 9.28 -5.29
N SER A 112 30.48 8.76 -4.10
CA SER A 112 29.92 7.48 -3.63
C SER A 112 28.41 7.62 -3.40
N HIS A 113 27.98 8.72 -2.78
CA HIS A 113 26.58 9.03 -2.56
C HIS A 113 25.84 9.28 -3.88
N LYS A 114 26.47 10.00 -4.83
CA LYS A 114 25.89 10.22 -6.16
C LYS A 114 25.71 8.90 -6.92
N TRP A 115 26.73 8.05 -6.95
CA TRP A 115 26.64 6.71 -7.55
C TRP A 115 25.49 5.90 -6.96
N LEU A 116 25.34 5.89 -5.63
CA LEU A 116 24.28 5.14 -4.97
C LEU A 116 22.88 5.68 -5.33
N ARG A 117 22.68 7.01 -5.35
CA ARG A 117 21.39 7.61 -5.77
C ARG A 117 21.04 7.24 -7.20
N GLU A 118 22.02 7.32 -8.11
CA GLU A 118 21.83 6.95 -9.52
C GLU A 118 21.50 5.47 -9.67
N LEU A 119 22.15 4.60 -8.88
CA LEU A 119 21.83 3.17 -8.82
C LEU A 119 20.39 2.94 -8.35
N ILE A 120 19.97 3.58 -7.25
CA ILE A 120 18.61 3.44 -6.73
C ILE A 120 17.58 3.90 -7.78
N VAL A 121 17.81 5.05 -8.42
CA VAL A 121 16.95 5.56 -9.50
C VAL A 121 16.85 4.52 -10.62
N LYS A 122 17.98 4.02 -11.11
CA LYS A 122 18.01 3.00 -12.18
C LYS A 122 17.18 1.76 -11.82
N GLN A 123 17.26 1.30 -10.58
CA GLN A 123 16.53 0.11 -10.11
C GLN A 123 15.04 0.37 -9.79
N SER A 124 14.62 1.63 -9.64
CA SER A 124 13.25 1.97 -9.23
C SER A 124 12.29 2.20 -10.42
N TYR A 125 12.84 2.54 -11.60
CA TYR A 125 12.09 2.82 -12.83
C TYR A 125 12.03 1.66 -13.84
N GLU A 126 12.59 0.50 -13.48
CA GLU A 126 12.26 -0.79 -14.13
C GLU A 126 10.96 -1.37 -13.53
#